data_AF-A0A524G4K7-F1
#
_entry.id   AF-A0A524G4K7-F1
#
_cell.length_a   1.000
_cell.length_b   1.000
_cell.length_c   1.000
_cell.angle_alpha   90.00
_cell.angle_beta   90.00
_cell.angle_gamma   90.00
#
_symmetry.space_group_name_H-M   'P 1'
#
loop_
_entity.id
_entity.type
_entity.pdbx_description
1 polymer ?
#
loop_
_entity_poly.entity_id
_entity_poly.type
_entity_poly.pdbx_seq_one_letter_code
_entity_poly.pdbx_strand_id
1 'polypeptide(L)'
;MSRKSDRNLSRALGGGESLRRLKKAVKQVLNQTEDKIAHMLEDITSIQATKDAALTGDKDTRLLAVCRLGEWGEDAFESLDIALNDESADIRTVAAGMLAYTRRLDAIPILEKYTGDNTESVRETVAYAIEWLQKYGEHAPDSPYIPVSREDPTEILLETDTIPLRTTDDVLVINDYTTTSETLEYGITIKNEGQTSIYEVSVSILAFPNECLSPMDELTQLIEEIEPNDSGSLIFGFKIRGECIEGEIITSVRLVDDNGEDLAAKAGNVFIRSIYNQFAPYEMGADDFIHMKSDMEKWNREHTIGAEAREVYKSLHGILETKNLYVFQNEEMERENTFMGVIAGIARSTFSENVLAVTLTVVGTLKDNISKLRIDVFSNNNEILHSAASDVYETILRDLDIVDMNGE
;
A
#
# COMPACT_ATOMS: atom_id res chain seq x y z
N MET A 1 59.32 19.51 17.83
CA MET A 1 59.12 19.17 16.40
C MET A 1 57.92 18.27 16.27
N SER A 2 57.02 18.58 15.34
CA SER A 2 56.00 17.73 14.70
C SER A 2 54.65 18.43 14.63
N ARG A 3 54.59 19.45 13.76
CA ARG A 3 53.35 19.87 13.07
C ARG A 3 53.22 19.01 11.81
N LYS A 4 52.82 17.74 11.94
CA LYS A 4 52.49 16.86 10.80
C LYS A 4 51.54 15.73 11.25
N SER A 5 50.25 16.00 11.41
CA SER A 5 49.23 14.94 11.29
C SER A 5 47.86 15.46 10.84
N ASP A 6 47.50 16.72 11.15
CA ASP A 6 46.16 17.26 10.76
C ASP A 6 45.97 17.55 9.26
N ARG A 7 47.02 17.41 8.45
CA ARG A 7 46.98 17.71 7.00
C ARG A 7 46.61 16.52 6.11
N ASN A 8 46.43 15.31 6.65
CA ASN A 8 46.16 14.12 5.83
C ASN A 8 44.70 13.64 5.86
N LEU A 9 43.89 13.95 6.89
CA LEU A 9 42.45 13.62 6.87
C LEU A 9 41.60 14.63 6.09
N SER A 10 41.99 15.90 6.08
CA SER A 10 41.23 16.97 5.40
C SER A 10 41.34 16.96 3.87
N ARG A 11 42.27 16.15 3.32
CA ARG A 11 42.56 16.09 1.88
C ARG A 11 41.96 14.87 1.18
N ALA A 12 41.54 13.84 1.92
CA ALA A 12 40.94 12.62 1.38
C ALA A 12 39.42 12.75 1.07
N LEU A 13 38.74 13.78 1.61
CA LEU A 13 37.28 13.92 1.51
C LEU A 13 36.81 15.30 1.03
N GLY A 14 37.63 16.02 0.27
CA GLY A 14 37.13 17.17 -0.50
C GLY A 14 36.34 18.20 0.34
N GLY A 15 37.03 18.84 1.29
CA GLY A 15 36.62 20.10 1.89
C GLY A 15 35.44 20.00 2.89
N GLY A 16 35.65 20.54 4.10
CA GLY A 16 34.61 20.73 5.11
C GLY A 16 33.40 21.58 4.64
N GLU A 17 33.45 22.11 3.42
CA GLU A 17 32.34 22.80 2.78
C GLU A 17 31.30 21.84 2.17
N SER A 18 31.71 20.67 1.67
CA SER A 18 30.81 19.64 1.12
C SER A 18 30.00 18.98 2.24
N LEU A 19 30.66 18.66 3.37
CA LEU A 19 30.01 18.12 4.57
C LEU A 19 29.07 19.15 5.24
N ARG A 20 29.43 20.44 5.18
CA ARG A 20 28.57 21.53 5.67
C ARG A 20 27.39 21.80 4.74
N ARG A 21 27.55 21.65 3.42
CA ARG A 21 26.47 21.74 2.41
C ARG A 21 25.54 20.53 2.50
N LEU A 22 26.06 19.32 2.73
CA LEU A 22 25.25 18.12 2.95
C LEU A 22 24.44 18.23 4.25
N LYS A 23 25.05 18.64 5.37
CA LYS A 23 24.31 18.92 6.63
C LYS A 23 23.25 20.00 6.46
N LYS A 24 23.53 21.05 5.66
CA LYS A 24 22.57 22.12 5.38
C LYS A 24 21.45 21.65 4.46
N ALA A 25 21.75 20.87 3.42
CA ALA A 25 20.77 20.31 2.50
C ALA A 25 19.88 19.25 3.18
N VAL A 26 20.46 18.35 3.97
CA VAL A 26 19.74 17.35 4.77
C VAL A 26 18.83 18.03 5.80
N LYS A 27 19.31 19.08 6.49
CA LYS A 27 18.47 19.87 7.41
C LYS A 27 17.40 20.71 6.69
N GLN A 28 17.59 21.01 5.41
CA GLN A 28 16.64 21.79 4.61
C GLN A 28 15.61 20.88 3.91
N VAL A 29 15.93 19.61 3.69
CA VAL A 29 15.02 18.58 3.16
C VAL A 29 14.17 17.97 4.28
N LEU A 30 14.76 17.64 5.43
CA LEU A 30 14.04 17.04 6.57
C LEU A 30 13.07 17.99 7.29
N ASN A 31 13.23 19.31 7.14
CA ASN A 31 12.38 20.30 7.82
C ASN A 31 11.34 20.98 6.90
N GLN A 32 11.22 20.62 5.61
CA GLN A 32 10.47 21.46 4.65
C GLN A 32 9.17 20.89 4.09
N THR A 33 8.90 19.59 4.16
CA THR A 33 7.73 19.02 3.45
C THR A 33 6.67 18.40 4.35
N GLU A 34 7.02 17.60 5.36
CA GLU A 34 6.01 16.93 6.21
C GLU A 34 5.50 17.82 7.37
N ASP A 35 6.38 18.60 8.02
CA ASP A 35 5.97 19.53 9.09
C ASP A 35 5.19 20.74 8.59
N LYS A 36 5.32 21.13 7.31
CA LYS A 36 4.66 22.34 6.80
C LYS A 36 3.18 22.16 6.59
N ILE A 37 2.74 21.07 5.98
CA ILE A 37 1.31 20.83 5.71
C ILE A 37 0.57 20.61 7.04
N ALA A 38 1.17 19.85 7.96
CA ALA A 38 0.62 19.64 9.31
C ALA A 38 0.54 20.94 10.13
N HIS A 39 1.61 21.76 10.15
CA HIS A 39 1.55 23.07 10.82
C HIS A 39 0.63 24.08 10.13
N MET A 40 0.51 24.05 8.79
CA MET A 40 -0.42 24.90 8.05
C MET A 40 -1.88 24.51 8.32
N LEU A 41 -2.16 23.22 8.52
CA LEU A 41 -3.47 22.72 8.96
C LEU A 41 -3.78 23.12 10.42
N GLU A 42 -2.79 23.19 11.31
CA GLU A 42 -2.95 23.70 12.67
C GLU A 42 -3.11 25.23 12.75
N ASP A 43 -2.54 26.00 11.81
CA ASP A 43 -2.58 27.46 11.83
C ASP A 43 -3.85 28.06 11.17
N ILE A 44 -4.53 27.34 10.26
CA ILE A 44 -5.77 27.79 9.60
C ILE A 44 -7.01 27.47 10.46
N THR A 45 -7.10 28.13 11.61
CA THR A 45 -8.20 27.95 12.58
C THR A 45 -9.34 28.95 12.40
N SER A 46 -9.15 29.99 11.58
CA SER A 46 -10.15 31.03 11.35
C SER A 46 -10.49 31.16 9.88
N ILE A 47 -11.75 31.46 9.58
CA ILE A 47 -12.22 31.68 8.22
C ILE A 47 -11.35 32.71 7.47
N GLN A 48 -10.87 33.76 8.14
CA GLN A 48 -10.01 34.77 7.50
C GLN A 48 -8.66 34.19 7.04
N ALA A 49 -8.03 33.35 7.87
CA ALA A 49 -6.81 32.65 7.49
C ALA A 49 -7.05 31.69 6.31
N THR A 50 -8.21 31.02 6.27
CA THR A 50 -8.60 30.15 5.17
C THR A 50 -8.80 30.94 3.87
N LYS A 51 -9.44 32.11 3.94
CA LYS A 51 -9.63 33.02 2.80
C LYS A 51 -8.27 33.48 2.24
N ASP A 52 -7.37 33.92 3.10
CA ASP A 52 -6.04 34.41 2.69
C ASP A 52 -5.19 33.27 2.09
N ALA A 53 -5.26 32.07 2.66
CA ALA A 53 -4.56 30.89 2.19
C ALA A 53 -5.09 30.39 0.83
N ALA A 54 -6.41 30.41 0.61
CA ALA A 54 -7.05 30.05 -0.65
C ALA A 54 -6.66 31.00 -1.80
N LEU A 55 -6.26 32.24 -1.49
CA LEU A 55 -5.86 33.25 -2.48
C LEU A 55 -4.36 33.28 -2.76
N THR A 56 -3.53 33.12 -1.73
CA THR A 56 -2.10 33.45 -1.79
C THR A 56 -1.17 32.25 -1.58
N GLY A 57 -1.72 31.10 -1.20
CA GLY A 57 -0.97 29.87 -0.99
C GLY A 57 -0.37 29.29 -2.28
N ASP A 58 0.57 28.37 -2.11
CA ASP A 58 0.91 27.43 -3.19
C ASP A 58 -0.28 26.50 -3.51
N LYS A 59 -0.19 25.74 -4.61
CA LYS A 59 -1.31 24.93 -5.12
C LYS A 59 -1.92 24.03 -4.04
N ASP A 60 -1.10 23.34 -3.25
CA ASP A 60 -1.57 22.38 -2.25
C ASP A 60 -2.22 23.11 -1.07
N THR A 61 -1.64 24.24 -0.66
CA THR A 61 -2.22 25.13 0.36
C THR A 61 -3.58 25.67 -0.05
N ARG A 62 -3.70 26.14 -1.30
CA ARG A 62 -4.96 26.68 -1.83
C ARG A 62 -6.03 25.60 -1.90
N LEU A 63 -5.68 24.39 -2.37
CA LEU A 63 -6.60 23.26 -2.43
C LEU A 63 -7.18 22.92 -1.06
N LEU A 64 -6.32 22.78 -0.05
CA LEU A 64 -6.74 22.49 1.33
C LEU A 64 -7.60 23.61 1.92
N ALA A 65 -7.21 24.87 1.69
CA ALA A 65 -7.99 26.02 2.13
C ALA A 65 -9.39 26.05 1.50
N VAL A 66 -9.51 25.72 0.20
CA VAL A 66 -10.80 25.66 -0.50
C VAL A 66 -11.69 24.55 0.03
N CYS A 67 -11.16 23.36 0.34
CA CYS A 67 -11.92 22.31 1.05
C CYS A 67 -12.48 22.83 2.37
N ARG A 68 -11.63 23.51 3.16
CA ARG A 68 -12.01 24.01 4.49
C ARG A 68 -13.03 25.14 4.42
N LEU A 69 -13.03 25.94 3.35
CA LEU A 69 -14.02 27.01 3.13
C LEU A 69 -15.46 26.45 3.06
N GLY A 70 -15.66 25.26 2.48
CA GLY A 70 -16.99 24.64 2.36
C GLY A 70 -17.70 24.40 3.70
N GLU A 71 -16.94 24.25 4.79
CA GLU A 71 -17.47 24.04 6.14
C GLU A 71 -18.06 25.31 6.77
N TRP A 72 -17.72 26.49 6.25
CA TRP A 72 -18.23 27.77 6.76
C TRP A 72 -19.50 28.24 6.06
N GLY A 73 -20.05 27.43 5.14
CA GLY A 73 -21.31 27.72 4.46
C GLY A 73 -21.27 29.02 3.66
N GLU A 74 -22.31 29.85 3.81
CA GLU A 74 -22.46 31.11 3.07
C GLU A 74 -21.32 32.10 3.32
N ASP A 75 -20.72 32.11 4.52
CA ASP A 75 -19.64 33.03 4.89
C ASP A 75 -18.38 32.84 4.01
N ALA A 76 -18.27 31.71 3.32
CA ALA A 76 -17.19 31.35 2.42
C ALA A 76 -17.49 31.55 0.93
N PHE A 77 -18.72 31.91 0.54
CA PHE A 77 -19.14 31.96 -0.87
C PHE A 77 -18.32 32.89 -1.73
N GLU A 78 -17.99 34.08 -1.23
CA GLU A 78 -17.13 35.02 -1.95
C GLU A 78 -15.76 34.41 -2.27
N SER A 79 -15.19 33.67 -1.31
CA SER A 79 -13.87 33.07 -1.47
C SER A 79 -13.89 31.80 -2.33
N LEU A 80 -14.99 31.04 -2.29
CA LEU A 80 -15.23 29.93 -3.23
C LEU A 80 -15.49 30.44 -4.66
N ASP A 81 -16.19 31.57 -4.84
CA ASP A 81 -16.35 32.25 -6.13
C ASP A 81 -14.99 32.68 -6.70
N ILE A 82 -14.09 33.21 -5.86
CA ILE A 82 -12.73 33.53 -6.31
C ILE A 82 -11.95 32.26 -6.68
N ALA A 83 -12.04 31.19 -5.90
CA ALA A 83 -11.37 29.92 -6.17
C ALA A 83 -11.83 29.24 -7.47
N LEU A 84 -13.07 29.51 -7.92
CA LEU A 84 -13.56 29.10 -9.24
C LEU A 84 -12.86 29.79 -10.42
N ASN A 85 -11.96 30.76 -10.17
CA ASN A 85 -11.06 31.33 -11.18
C ASN A 85 -9.59 30.93 -10.98
N ASP A 86 -9.29 29.95 -10.12
CA ASP A 86 -7.92 29.53 -9.88
C ASP A 86 -7.26 29.01 -11.16
N GLU A 87 -5.96 29.26 -11.30
CA GLU A 87 -5.15 28.74 -12.42
C GLU A 87 -5.20 27.19 -12.51
N SER A 88 -5.34 26.52 -11.36
CA SER A 88 -5.43 25.07 -11.24
C SER A 88 -6.85 24.57 -11.43
N ALA A 89 -7.07 23.70 -12.43
CA ALA A 89 -8.37 23.07 -12.65
C ALA A 89 -8.84 22.21 -11.46
N ASP A 90 -7.91 21.61 -10.71
CA ASP A 90 -8.23 20.82 -9.52
C ASP A 90 -8.89 21.69 -8.44
N ILE A 91 -8.37 22.91 -8.24
CA ILE A 91 -8.89 23.86 -7.24
C ILE A 91 -10.27 24.37 -7.67
N ARG A 92 -10.44 24.70 -8.96
CA ARG A 92 -11.76 25.09 -9.50
C ARG A 92 -12.81 23.98 -9.33
N THR A 93 -12.41 22.74 -9.58
CA THR A 93 -13.27 21.55 -9.41
C THR A 93 -13.72 21.40 -7.95
N VAL A 94 -12.78 21.47 -7.01
CA VAL A 94 -13.08 21.39 -5.58
C VAL A 94 -13.95 22.55 -5.12
N ALA A 95 -13.70 23.77 -5.59
CA ALA A 95 -14.53 24.93 -5.26
C ALA A 95 -15.99 24.74 -5.68
N ALA A 96 -16.24 24.18 -6.88
CA ALA A 96 -17.58 23.84 -7.34
C ALA A 96 -18.26 22.79 -6.46
N GLY A 97 -17.52 21.74 -6.08
CA GLY A 97 -17.99 20.70 -5.16
C GLY A 97 -18.32 21.24 -3.76
N MET A 98 -17.48 22.14 -3.22
CA MET A 98 -17.70 22.73 -1.90
C MET A 98 -18.91 23.66 -1.86
N LEU A 99 -19.21 24.36 -2.96
CA LEU A 99 -20.45 25.13 -3.09
C LEU A 99 -21.69 24.23 -3.04
N ALA A 100 -21.67 23.07 -3.71
CA ALA A 100 -22.76 22.09 -3.60
C ALA A 100 -22.87 21.48 -2.20
N TYR A 101 -21.72 21.18 -1.57
CA TYR A 101 -21.65 20.64 -0.21
C TYR A 101 -22.33 21.53 0.83
N THR A 102 -22.36 22.85 0.62
CA THR A 102 -23.07 23.77 1.51
C THR A 102 -24.59 23.55 1.54
N ARG A 103 -25.14 22.80 0.56
CA ARG A 103 -26.57 22.50 0.39
C ARG A 103 -27.45 23.74 0.19
N ARG A 104 -26.87 24.90 -0.09
CA ARG A 104 -27.62 26.16 -0.23
C ARG A 104 -27.87 26.50 -1.68
N LEU A 105 -29.13 26.78 -2.00
CA LEU A 105 -29.54 27.17 -3.36
C LEU A 105 -28.89 28.51 -3.80
N ASP A 106 -28.51 29.34 -2.85
CA ASP A 106 -27.80 30.61 -3.08
C ASP A 106 -26.43 30.42 -3.76
N ALA A 107 -25.89 29.20 -3.78
CA ALA A 107 -24.67 28.86 -4.51
C ALA A 107 -24.89 28.68 -6.02
N ILE A 108 -26.12 28.41 -6.49
CA ILE A 108 -26.43 28.16 -7.90
C ILE A 108 -26.06 29.36 -8.79
N PRO A 109 -26.45 30.62 -8.47
CA PRO A 109 -26.06 31.78 -9.27
C PRO A 109 -24.54 32.01 -9.33
N ILE A 110 -23.78 31.49 -8.37
CA ILE A 110 -22.31 31.53 -8.40
C ILE A 110 -21.81 30.51 -9.42
N LEU A 111 -22.25 29.26 -9.31
CA LEU A 111 -21.86 28.15 -10.19
C LEU A 111 -22.24 28.40 -11.65
N GLU A 112 -23.40 29.00 -11.92
CA GLU A 112 -23.87 29.29 -13.29
C GLU A 112 -22.86 30.11 -14.11
N LYS A 113 -22.10 31.00 -13.45
CA LYS A 113 -21.05 31.81 -14.10
C LYS A 113 -19.92 30.96 -14.70
N TYR A 114 -19.72 29.74 -14.21
CA TYR A 114 -18.59 28.86 -14.53
C TYR A 114 -18.96 27.64 -15.39
N THR A 115 -20.21 27.58 -15.87
CA THR A 115 -20.68 26.53 -16.81
C THR A 115 -19.89 26.50 -18.12
N GLY A 116 -19.24 27.62 -18.47
CA GLY A 116 -18.37 27.78 -19.63
C GLY A 116 -16.87 27.62 -19.37
N ASP A 117 -16.46 26.99 -18.25
CA ASP A 117 -15.03 26.79 -17.95
C ASP A 117 -14.28 26.08 -19.09
N ASN A 118 -13.01 26.42 -19.30
CA ASN A 118 -12.21 25.85 -20.38
C ASN A 118 -11.85 24.37 -20.14
N THR A 119 -11.90 23.90 -18.89
CA THR A 119 -11.60 22.51 -18.52
C THR A 119 -12.88 21.69 -18.40
N GLU A 120 -12.91 20.53 -19.07
CA GLU A 120 -14.08 19.64 -19.11
C GLU A 120 -14.53 19.14 -17.74
N SER A 121 -13.60 18.65 -16.91
CA SER A 121 -13.90 18.20 -15.55
C SER A 121 -14.53 19.28 -14.67
N VAL A 122 -14.12 20.53 -14.85
CA VAL A 122 -14.69 21.67 -14.12
C VAL A 122 -16.12 21.94 -14.61
N ARG A 123 -16.36 21.93 -15.93
CA ARG A 123 -17.73 22.09 -16.49
C ARG A 123 -18.68 21.01 -16.02
N GLU A 124 -18.24 19.74 -16.03
CA GLU A 124 -19.03 18.61 -15.56
C GLU A 124 -19.36 18.73 -14.07
N THR A 125 -18.37 19.10 -13.26
CA THR A 125 -18.56 19.26 -11.82
C THR A 125 -19.48 20.44 -11.51
N VAL A 126 -19.38 21.55 -12.23
CA VAL A 126 -20.29 22.69 -12.11
C VAL A 126 -21.71 22.31 -12.50
N ALA A 127 -21.89 21.59 -13.61
CA ALA A 127 -23.20 21.12 -14.05
C ALA A 127 -23.83 20.17 -13.03
N TYR A 128 -23.05 19.21 -12.53
CA TYR A 128 -23.47 18.28 -11.48
C TYR A 128 -23.84 19.02 -10.18
N ALA A 129 -23.00 19.96 -9.74
CA ALA A 129 -23.24 20.76 -8.54
C ALA A 129 -24.56 21.55 -8.64
N ILE A 130 -24.85 22.14 -9.80
CA ILE A 130 -26.11 22.85 -10.05
C ILE A 130 -27.30 21.90 -10.02
N GLU A 131 -27.24 20.78 -10.77
CA GLU A 131 -28.32 19.80 -10.80
C GLU A 131 -28.59 19.22 -9.41
N TRP A 132 -27.53 18.88 -8.68
CA TRP A 132 -27.60 18.36 -7.33
C TRP A 132 -28.26 19.36 -6.37
N LEU A 133 -27.84 20.63 -6.39
CA LEU A 133 -28.45 21.68 -5.57
C LEU A 133 -29.92 21.92 -5.94
N GLN A 134 -30.27 21.94 -7.23
CA GLN A 134 -31.65 22.10 -7.68
C GLN A 134 -32.55 20.94 -7.28
N LYS A 135 -32.01 19.72 -7.32
CA LYS A 135 -32.74 18.48 -7.01
C LYS A 135 -32.88 18.24 -5.51
N TYR A 136 -31.85 18.58 -4.75
CA TYR A 136 -31.74 18.26 -3.34
C TYR A 136 -31.66 19.52 -2.48
N GLY A 137 -30.64 20.36 -2.67
CA GLY A 137 -30.49 21.63 -1.95
C GLY A 137 -30.64 21.48 -0.44
N GLU A 138 -31.36 22.39 0.21
CA GLU A 138 -31.63 22.33 1.67
C GLU A 138 -32.52 21.14 2.07
N HIS A 139 -33.24 20.57 1.09
CA HIS A 139 -34.12 19.42 1.25
C HIS A 139 -33.43 18.12 0.84
N ALA A 140 -32.10 18.15 0.67
CA ALA A 140 -31.32 16.95 0.50
C ALA A 140 -31.70 16.03 1.67
N PRO A 141 -32.24 14.82 1.40
CA PRO A 141 -32.55 13.92 2.48
C PRO A 141 -31.25 13.67 3.23
N ASP A 142 -31.27 13.86 4.55
CA ASP A 142 -30.33 13.11 5.37
C ASP A 142 -30.71 11.65 5.10
N SER A 143 -29.81 10.94 4.40
CA SER A 143 -30.03 9.60 3.85
C SER A 143 -30.74 8.68 4.86
N PRO A 144 -31.67 7.78 4.46
CA PRO A 144 -31.56 7.05 3.20
C PRO A 144 -32.81 6.83 2.32
N TYR A 145 -32.48 6.44 1.10
CA TYR A 145 -33.29 5.94 -0.01
C TYR A 145 -33.78 4.49 0.24
N ILE A 146 -34.95 4.10 -0.31
CA ILE A 146 -35.55 2.76 -0.15
C ILE A 146 -35.57 2.03 -1.51
N PRO A 147 -34.87 0.89 -1.68
CA PRO A 147 -34.93 0.07 -2.89
C PRO A 147 -36.15 -0.88 -2.94
N VAL A 148 -36.54 -1.30 -4.15
CA VAL A 148 -37.61 -2.28 -4.41
C VAL A 148 -36.97 -3.60 -4.85
N SER A 149 -37.39 -4.71 -4.24
CA SER A 149 -36.95 -6.08 -4.58
C SER A 149 -37.19 -6.42 -6.07
N ARG A 150 -36.19 -7.03 -6.74
CA ARG A 150 -36.24 -7.45 -8.14
C ARG A 150 -36.01 -8.96 -8.27
N GLU A 151 -36.63 -9.57 -9.29
CA GLU A 151 -36.71 -11.02 -9.48
C GLU A 151 -35.44 -11.66 -10.08
N ASP A 152 -34.50 -10.88 -10.63
CA ASP A 152 -33.26 -11.38 -11.26
C ASP A 152 -32.00 -10.67 -10.72
N PRO A 153 -31.10 -11.37 -10.00
CA PRO A 153 -29.85 -10.81 -9.46
C PRO A 153 -28.86 -10.32 -10.53
N THR A 154 -28.99 -10.74 -11.79
CA THR A 154 -28.04 -10.36 -12.85
C THR A 154 -28.30 -8.95 -13.41
N GLU A 155 -29.47 -8.35 -13.15
CA GLU A 155 -29.74 -6.95 -13.52
C GLU A 155 -28.88 -5.96 -12.72
N ILE A 156 -28.37 -6.37 -11.54
CA ILE A 156 -27.46 -5.57 -10.69
C ILE A 156 -26.13 -5.28 -11.40
N LEU A 157 -25.71 -6.15 -12.32
CA LEU A 157 -24.42 -6.03 -13.01
C LEU A 157 -24.47 -5.13 -14.26
N LEU A 158 -25.68 -4.77 -14.73
CA LEU A 158 -25.87 -4.07 -16.00
C LEU A 158 -26.31 -2.61 -15.85
N GLU A 159 -26.79 -2.19 -14.67
CA GLU A 159 -27.16 -0.81 -14.37
C GLU A 159 -26.18 -0.20 -13.36
N THR A 160 -24.95 0.06 -13.81
CA THR A 160 -24.03 0.98 -13.12
C THR A 160 -24.66 2.38 -13.08
N ASP A 161 -25.08 2.83 -11.89
CA ASP A 161 -25.11 4.24 -11.43
C ASP A 161 -25.73 4.39 -10.02
N THR A 162 -25.43 3.49 -9.07
CA THR A 162 -26.17 3.43 -7.80
C THR A 162 -25.29 3.75 -6.59
N ILE A 163 -25.68 4.83 -5.90
CA ILE A 163 -25.56 5.16 -4.46
C ILE A 163 -24.50 4.33 -3.69
N PRO A 164 -23.51 4.96 -3.03
CA PRO A 164 -22.54 4.24 -2.22
C PRO A 164 -23.26 3.34 -1.21
N LEU A 165 -23.01 2.03 -1.28
CA LEU A 165 -23.47 1.09 -0.26
C LEU A 165 -23.02 1.62 1.11
N ARG A 166 -23.95 1.69 2.05
CA ARG A 166 -23.63 2.13 3.41
C ARG A 166 -22.69 1.10 4.01
N THR A 167 -21.53 1.56 4.47
CA THR A 167 -20.57 0.68 5.13
C THR A 167 -20.99 0.43 6.56
N THR A 168 -20.96 -0.81 7.01
CA THR A 168 -21.17 -1.17 8.43
C THR A 168 -19.83 -1.40 9.13
N ASP A 169 -19.74 -0.97 10.39
CA ASP A 169 -18.63 -1.29 11.30
C ASP A 169 -18.99 -2.46 12.24
N ASP A 170 -20.23 -2.96 12.20
CA ASP A 170 -20.70 -4.08 13.03
C ASP A 170 -20.29 -5.45 12.46
N VAL A 171 -19.71 -5.48 11.26
CA VAL A 171 -19.27 -6.70 10.59
C VAL A 171 -17.76 -6.64 10.38
N LEU A 172 -17.05 -7.53 11.06
CA LEU A 172 -15.62 -7.68 10.93
C LEU A 172 -15.31 -8.72 9.86
N VAL A 173 -14.50 -8.32 8.88
CA VAL A 173 -13.98 -9.22 7.85
C VAL A 173 -12.53 -9.54 8.16
N ILE A 174 -12.22 -10.83 8.26
CA ILE A 174 -10.88 -11.34 8.50
C ILE A 174 -10.50 -12.17 7.29
N ASN A 175 -9.41 -11.79 6.63
CA ASN A 175 -8.90 -12.52 5.48
C ASN A 175 -7.59 -13.22 5.83
N ASP A 176 -7.40 -14.41 5.28
CA ASP A 176 -6.13 -15.11 5.30
C ASP A 176 -5.89 -15.81 3.96
N TYR A 177 -4.69 -16.32 3.79
CA TYR A 177 -4.40 -17.20 2.67
C TYR A 177 -3.35 -18.22 3.05
N THR A 178 -3.44 -19.37 2.42
CA THR A 178 -2.40 -20.40 2.48
C THR A 178 -1.98 -20.76 1.06
N THR A 179 -0.70 -21.09 0.90
CA THR A 179 -0.17 -21.49 -0.41
C THR A 179 0.56 -22.82 -0.29
N THR A 180 0.34 -23.66 -1.30
CA THR A 180 1.12 -24.86 -1.59
C THR A 180 1.93 -24.64 -2.87
N SER A 181 2.59 -25.68 -3.38
CA SER A 181 3.26 -25.61 -4.67
C SER A 181 2.30 -25.50 -5.85
N GLU A 182 1.05 -25.95 -5.72
CA GLU A 182 0.10 -26.04 -6.85
C GLU A 182 -1.17 -25.21 -6.66
N THR A 183 -1.54 -24.92 -5.42
CA THR A 183 -2.79 -24.22 -5.07
C THR A 183 -2.55 -23.08 -4.08
N LEU A 184 -3.41 -22.07 -4.17
CA LEU A 184 -3.58 -21.02 -3.18
C LEU A 184 -5.03 -21.09 -2.69
N GLU A 185 -5.20 -21.15 -1.38
CA GLU A 185 -6.51 -21.08 -0.74
C GLU A 185 -6.62 -19.72 -0.05
N TYR A 186 -7.57 -18.91 -0.50
CA TYR A 186 -7.88 -17.62 0.09
C TYR A 186 -9.09 -17.78 1.02
N GLY A 187 -8.87 -17.64 2.33
CA GLY A 187 -9.91 -17.74 3.33
C GLY A 187 -10.44 -16.36 3.71
N ILE A 188 -11.75 -16.28 3.87
CA ILE A 188 -12.43 -15.09 4.37
C ILE A 188 -13.43 -15.50 5.43
N THR A 189 -13.33 -14.86 6.58
CA THR A 189 -14.22 -15.06 7.71
C THR A 189 -14.96 -13.76 7.98
N ILE A 190 -16.29 -13.83 7.90
CA ILE A 190 -17.19 -12.74 8.20
C ILE A 190 -17.73 -12.98 9.60
N LYS A 191 -17.46 -12.06 10.51
CA LYS A 191 -17.93 -12.11 11.89
C LYS A 191 -18.96 -11.01 12.11
N ASN A 192 -20.15 -11.40 12.56
CA ASN A 192 -21.19 -10.47 12.94
C ASN A 192 -20.96 -10.03 14.40
N GLU A 193 -20.45 -8.82 14.62
CA GLU A 193 -20.28 -8.23 15.96
C GLU A 193 -21.48 -7.36 16.37
N GLY A 194 -22.48 -7.26 15.49
CA GLY A 194 -23.74 -6.58 15.72
C GLY A 194 -24.67 -7.31 16.71
N GLN A 195 -25.81 -6.68 16.96
CA GLN A 195 -26.85 -7.22 17.84
C GLN A 195 -27.98 -7.92 17.07
N THR A 196 -27.98 -7.84 15.73
CA THR A 196 -29.01 -8.38 14.84
C THR A 196 -28.38 -9.30 13.81
N SER A 197 -29.14 -10.30 13.34
CA SER A 197 -28.68 -11.27 12.34
C SER A 197 -28.48 -10.57 11.00
N ILE A 198 -27.47 -11.00 10.24
CA ILE A 198 -27.21 -10.52 8.88
C ILE A 198 -27.51 -11.64 7.89
N TYR A 199 -28.05 -11.29 6.74
CA TYR A 199 -28.57 -12.22 5.74
C TYR A 199 -27.90 -11.99 4.40
N GLU A 200 -27.99 -13.01 3.53
CA GLU A 200 -27.54 -12.96 2.13
C GLU A 200 -26.11 -12.40 1.99
N VAL A 201 -25.21 -12.84 2.86
CA VAL A 201 -23.82 -12.36 2.88
C VAL A 201 -23.11 -12.87 1.63
N SER A 202 -23.01 -12.01 0.62
CA SER A 202 -22.40 -12.27 -0.66
C SER A 202 -20.95 -11.78 -0.65
N VAL A 203 -20.02 -12.72 -0.83
CA VAL A 203 -18.60 -12.41 -0.97
C VAL A 203 -18.20 -12.62 -2.42
N SER A 204 -17.59 -11.60 -3.02
CA SER A 204 -17.08 -11.65 -4.40
C SER A 204 -15.62 -11.25 -4.48
N ILE A 205 -14.80 -12.04 -5.17
CA ILE A 205 -13.45 -11.67 -5.57
C ILE A 205 -13.54 -10.77 -6.82
N LEU A 206 -13.20 -9.48 -6.67
CA LEU A 206 -13.28 -8.49 -7.74
C LEU A 206 -12.01 -8.48 -8.60
N ALA A 207 -10.86 -8.64 -7.97
CA ALA A 207 -9.57 -8.67 -8.64
C ALA A 207 -8.62 -9.63 -7.92
N PHE A 208 -7.74 -10.25 -8.70
CA PHE A 208 -6.68 -11.13 -8.23
C PHE A 208 -5.55 -11.17 -9.28
N PRO A 209 -4.34 -11.64 -8.93
CA PRO A 209 -3.22 -11.82 -9.86
C PRO A 209 -3.48 -12.90 -10.93
N ASN A 210 -4.30 -12.59 -11.93
CA ASN A 210 -4.77 -13.54 -12.95
C ASN A 210 -3.69 -14.04 -13.92
N GLU A 211 -2.50 -13.43 -13.91
CA GLU A 211 -1.34 -13.87 -14.67
C GLU A 211 -0.75 -15.17 -14.10
N CYS A 212 -0.79 -15.33 -12.77
CA CYS A 212 -0.22 -16.48 -12.07
C CYS A 212 -1.25 -17.35 -11.33
N LEU A 213 -2.51 -16.91 -11.24
CA LEU A 213 -3.60 -17.65 -10.61
C LEU A 213 -4.76 -17.88 -11.56
N SER A 214 -5.41 -19.03 -11.42
CA SER A 214 -6.71 -19.30 -12.05
C SER A 214 -7.71 -19.84 -11.04
N PRO A 215 -8.93 -19.28 -10.96
CA PRO A 215 -9.93 -19.77 -10.01
C PRO A 215 -10.31 -21.22 -10.30
N MET A 216 -10.50 -21.99 -9.22
CA MET A 216 -10.96 -23.38 -9.28
C MET A 216 -12.48 -23.47 -9.22
N ASP A 217 -13.11 -22.51 -8.54
CA ASP A 217 -14.54 -22.42 -8.29
C ASP A 217 -15.09 -21.04 -8.67
N GLU A 218 -16.37 -20.80 -8.38
CA GLU A 218 -16.99 -19.48 -8.58
C GLU A 218 -16.33 -18.42 -7.70
N LEU A 219 -16.14 -17.23 -8.28
CA LEU A 219 -15.55 -16.08 -7.59
C LEU A 219 -16.55 -15.34 -6.69
N THR A 220 -17.80 -15.81 -6.65
CA THR A 220 -18.83 -15.31 -5.76
C THR A 220 -19.41 -16.48 -4.96
N GLN A 221 -19.49 -16.32 -3.65
CA GLN A 221 -20.08 -17.30 -2.74
C GLN A 221 -21.03 -16.58 -1.77
N LEU A 222 -22.02 -17.32 -1.26
CA LEU A 222 -23.09 -16.78 -0.42
C LEU A 222 -23.14 -17.52 0.91
N ILE A 223 -23.35 -16.78 1.99
CA ILE A 223 -23.77 -17.32 3.29
C ILE A 223 -25.18 -16.81 3.54
N GLU A 224 -26.13 -17.72 3.75
CA GLU A 224 -27.55 -17.36 3.88
C GLU A 224 -27.82 -16.44 5.06
N GLU A 225 -27.20 -16.74 6.22
CA GLU A 225 -27.42 -16.03 7.47
C GLU A 225 -26.21 -16.17 8.41
N ILE A 226 -25.90 -15.11 9.16
CA ILE A 226 -24.95 -15.11 10.27
C ILE A 226 -25.59 -14.45 11.49
N GLU A 227 -25.79 -15.23 12.53
CA GLU A 227 -26.40 -14.79 13.79
C GLU A 227 -25.49 -13.80 14.57
N PRO A 228 -26.05 -13.00 15.49
CA PRO A 228 -25.27 -12.08 16.31
C PRO A 228 -24.16 -12.79 17.10
N ASN A 229 -22.94 -12.27 17.02
CA ASN A 229 -21.72 -12.83 17.62
C ASN A 229 -21.28 -14.19 17.04
N ASP A 230 -21.82 -14.60 15.90
CA ASP A 230 -21.37 -15.76 15.15
C ASP A 230 -20.49 -15.36 13.94
N SER A 231 -19.94 -16.36 13.26
CA SER A 231 -19.10 -16.17 12.10
C SER A 231 -19.35 -17.19 11.01
N GLY A 232 -19.29 -16.73 9.76
CA GLY A 232 -19.28 -17.58 8.58
C GLY A 232 -17.93 -17.50 7.86
N SER A 233 -17.45 -18.64 7.35
CA SER A 233 -16.17 -18.70 6.63
C SER A 233 -16.36 -19.27 5.23
N LEU A 234 -15.68 -18.67 4.26
CA LEU A 234 -15.64 -19.10 2.87
C LEU A 234 -14.20 -19.29 2.44
N ILE A 235 -13.99 -20.18 1.46
CA ILE A 235 -12.67 -20.46 0.90
C ILE A 235 -12.77 -20.34 -0.62
N PHE A 236 -11.87 -19.55 -1.21
CA PHE A 236 -11.70 -19.41 -2.64
C PHE A 236 -10.41 -20.11 -3.06
N GLY A 237 -10.57 -21.20 -3.83
CA GLY A 237 -9.45 -21.97 -4.37
C GLY A 237 -8.92 -21.38 -5.68
N PHE A 238 -7.61 -21.22 -5.75
CA PHE A 238 -6.89 -20.83 -6.95
C PHE A 238 -5.84 -21.88 -7.31
N LYS A 239 -5.79 -22.25 -8.59
CA LYS A 239 -4.70 -23.03 -9.15
C LYS A 239 -3.56 -22.10 -9.56
N ILE A 240 -2.35 -22.43 -9.14
CA ILE A 240 -1.12 -21.68 -9.46
C ILE A 240 -0.63 -22.07 -10.85
N ARG A 241 -0.25 -21.06 -11.65
CA ARG A 241 0.25 -21.20 -13.04
C ARG A 241 1.62 -20.59 -13.27
N GLY A 242 2.17 -19.90 -12.28
CA GLY A 242 3.45 -19.19 -12.38
C GLY A 242 4.37 -19.49 -11.20
N GLU A 243 5.63 -19.10 -11.36
CA GLU A 243 6.69 -19.29 -10.36
C GLU A 243 6.67 -18.23 -9.25
N CYS A 244 6.01 -17.11 -9.52
CA CYS A 244 5.87 -15.99 -8.61
C CYS A 244 4.40 -15.63 -8.52
N ILE A 245 3.89 -15.61 -7.29
CA ILE A 245 2.60 -15.07 -6.94
C ILE A 245 2.89 -13.79 -6.19
N GLU A 246 2.50 -12.66 -6.77
CA GLU A 246 2.59 -11.37 -6.12
C GLU A 246 1.46 -10.47 -6.61
N GLY A 247 0.76 -9.82 -5.69
CA GLY A 247 -0.27 -8.84 -6.00
C GLY A 247 -1.41 -8.85 -4.99
N GLU A 248 -2.47 -8.12 -5.28
CA GLU A 248 -3.60 -7.96 -4.37
C GLU A 248 -4.79 -8.82 -4.77
N ILE A 249 -5.41 -9.46 -3.79
CA ILE A 249 -6.78 -9.95 -3.89
C ILE A 249 -7.69 -8.86 -3.33
N ILE A 250 -8.59 -8.37 -4.17
CA ILE A 250 -9.60 -7.36 -3.81
C ILE A 250 -10.95 -8.07 -3.69
N THR A 251 -11.58 -7.93 -2.53
CA THR A 251 -12.85 -8.57 -2.22
C THR A 251 -13.93 -7.57 -1.90
N SER A 252 -15.16 -7.93 -2.26
CA SER A 252 -16.38 -7.22 -1.88
C SER A 252 -17.22 -8.12 -1.00
N VAL A 253 -17.62 -7.61 0.16
CA VAL A 253 -18.55 -8.27 1.06
C VAL A 253 -19.81 -7.41 1.13
N ARG A 254 -20.91 -7.95 0.62
CA ARG A 254 -22.25 -7.35 0.68
C ARG A 254 -23.14 -8.21 1.55
N LEU A 255 -24.04 -7.59 2.29
CA LEU A 255 -24.95 -8.27 3.21
C LEU A 255 -26.23 -7.45 3.36
N VAL A 256 -27.26 -8.11 3.88
CA VAL A 256 -28.55 -7.49 4.20
C VAL A 256 -28.73 -7.50 5.71
N ASP A 257 -29.05 -6.36 6.31
CA ASP A 257 -29.36 -6.30 7.75
C ASP A 257 -30.79 -6.79 8.08
N ASP A 258 -31.15 -6.78 9.37
CA ASP A 258 -32.49 -7.17 9.83
C ASP A 258 -33.61 -6.23 9.37
N ASN A 259 -33.27 -5.02 8.90
CA ASN A 259 -34.20 -4.06 8.34
C ASN A 259 -34.36 -4.21 6.82
N GLY A 260 -33.59 -5.11 6.19
CA GLY A 260 -33.56 -5.30 4.74
C GLY A 260 -32.71 -4.27 3.99
N GLU A 261 -31.80 -3.56 4.68
CA GLU A 261 -30.86 -2.62 4.05
C GLU A 261 -29.63 -3.35 3.49
N ASP A 262 -29.28 -3.08 2.23
CA ASP A 262 -28.02 -3.52 1.64
C ASP A 262 -26.84 -2.75 2.25
N LEU A 263 -25.94 -3.49 2.88
CA LEU A 263 -24.73 -2.97 3.50
C LEU A 263 -23.49 -3.56 2.83
N ALA A 264 -22.39 -2.81 2.92
CA ALA A 264 -21.07 -3.32 2.59
C ALA A 264 -20.21 -3.44 3.85
N ALA A 265 -19.52 -4.56 4.02
CA ALA A 265 -18.51 -4.69 5.06
C ALA A 265 -17.13 -4.33 4.49
N LYS A 266 -16.31 -3.67 5.31
CA LYS A 266 -14.93 -3.32 4.93
C LYS A 266 -14.07 -4.59 4.94
N ALA A 267 -13.85 -5.15 3.75
CA ALA A 267 -13.04 -6.35 3.59
C ALA A 267 -11.52 -6.06 3.55
N GLY A 268 -11.14 -4.91 3.01
CA GLY A 268 -9.74 -4.55 2.79
C GLY A 268 -9.10 -5.34 1.64
N ASN A 269 -7.96 -4.85 1.15
CA ASN A 269 -7.18 -5.54 0.15
C ASN A 269 -6.19 -6.48 0.84
N VAL A 270 -5.98 -7.67 0.27
CA VAL A 270 -5.00 -8.62 0.77
C VAL A 270 -3.87 -8.74 -0.23
N PHE A 271 -2.69 -8.23 0.15
CA PHE A 271 -1.48 -8.47 -0.61
C PHE A 271 -1.00 -9.91 -0.37
N ILE A 272 -0.94 -10.69 -1.44
CA ILE A 272 -0.43 -12.05 -1.44
C ILE A 272 0.96 -12.07 -2.06
N ARG A 273 1.89 -12.80 -1.43
CA ARG A 273 3.20 -13.08 -1.98
C ARG A 273 3.58 -14.53 -1.69
N SER A 274 3.92 -15.29 -2.72
CA SER A 274 4.45 -16.65 -2.58
C SER A 274 5.33 -16.97 -3.78
N ILE A 275 6.58 -17.34 -3.50
CA ILE A 275 7.59 -17.64 -4.52
C ILE A 275 8.27 -18.95 -4.17
N TYR A 276 8.82 -19.03 -2.97
CA TYR A 276 9.62 -20.17 -2.53
C TYR A 276 8.86 -21.50 -2.46
N ASN A 277 7.53 -21.47 -2.35
CA ASN A 277 6.69 -22.67 -2.41
C ASN A 277 6.61 -23.28 -3.82
N GLN A 278 6.96 -22.51 -4.86
CA GLN A 278 7.03 -22.96 -6.25
C GLN A 278 8.42 -23.49 -6.63
N PHE A 279 9.33 -23.58 -5.67
CA PHE A 279 10.69 -24.11 -5.87
C PHE A 279 10.95 -25.31 -4.96
N ALA A 280 11.76 -26.24 -5.45
CA ALA A 280 12.25 -27.39 -4.70
C ALA A 280 13.77 -27.29 -4.51
N PRO A 281 14.32 -27.79 -3.38
CA PRO A 281 15.75 -27.79 -3.13
C PRO A 281 16.52 -28.47 -4.26
N TYR A 282 17.56 -27.82 -4.77
CA TYR A 282 18.37 -28.34 -5.87
C TYR A 282 19.80 -28.60 -5.41
N GLU A 283 20.18 -29.87 -5.30
CA GLU A 283 21.51 -30.24 -4.80
C GLU A 283 22.61 -29.81 -5.78
N MET A 284 23.53 -28.96 -5.32
CA MET A 284 24.63 -28.41 -6.10
C MET A 284 25.84 -28.07 -5.22
N GLY A 285 27.05 -28.21 -5.75
CA GLY A 285 28.28 -27.79 -5.07
C GLY A 285 28.62 -26.30 -5.30
N ALA A 286 29.40 -25.71 -4.39
CA ALA A 286 29.81 -24.30 -4.49
C ALA A 286 30.59 -23.96 -5.78
N ASP A 287 31.44 -24.88 -6.25
CA ASP A 287 32.21 -24.70 -7.49
C ASP A 287 31.29 -24.69 -8.73
N ASP A 288 30.29 -25.58 -8.78
CA ASP A 288 29.32 -25.64 -9.86
C ASP A 288 28.46 -24.35 -9.91
N PHE A 289 28.09 -23.83 -8.75
CA PHE A 289 27.37 -22.56 -8.65
C PHE A 289 28.18 -21.38 -9.20
N ILE A 290 29.50 -21.33 -8.95
CA ILE A 290 30.37 -20.27 -9.47
C ILE A 290 30.35 -20.23 -11.01
N HIS A 291 30.29 -21.40 -11.65
CA HIS A 291 30.19 -21.49 -13.10
C HIS A 291 28.80 -21.12 -13.61
N MET A 292 27.73 -21.54 -12.92
CA MET A 292 26.36 -21.24 -13.35
C MET A 292 25.99 -19.77 -13.16
N LYS A 293 26.42 -19.12 -12.07
CA LYS A 293 25.99 -17.76 -11.72
C LYS A 293 26.45 -16.67 -12.71
N SER A 294 27.44 -16.95 -13.57
CA SER A 294 27.94 -15.94 -14.52
C SER A 294 26.92 -15.59 -15.60
N ASP A 295 26.01 -16.51 -15.88
CA ASP A 295 25.04 -16.41 -16.97
C ASP A 295 23.64 -16.04 -16.45
N MET A 296 23.50 -15.84 -15.13
CA MET A 296 22.25 -15.52 -14.46
C MET A 296 22.05 -14.00 -14.31
N GLU A 297 20.80 -13.57 -14.35
CA GLU A 297 20.42 -12.23 -13.93
C GLU A 297 20.58 -12.09 -12.42
N LYS A 298 20.86 -10.86 -11.97
CA LYS A 298 21.25 -10.59 -10.59
C LYS A 298 20.57 -9.37 -10.00
N TRP A 299 20.02 -9.54 -8.80
CA TRP A 299 19.67 -8.43 -7.90
C TRP A 299 20.62 -8.40 -6.70
N ASN A 300 21.01 -7.21 -6.24
CA ASN A 300 21.75 -7.07 -4.99
C ASN A 300 21.52 -5.74 -4.28
N ARG A 301 21.53 -5.78 -2.94
CA ARG A 301 21.45 -4.60 -2.08
C ARG A 301 22.18 -4.83 -0.75
N GLU A 302 22.74 -3.75 -0.20
CA GLU A 302 23.33 -3.73 1.13
C GLU A 302 22.39 -2.96 2.09
N HIS A 303 22.15 -3.55 3.25
CA HIS A 303 21.30 -3.04 4.32
C HIS A 303 22.14 -2.84 5.57
N THR A 304 21.91 -1.73 6.27
CA THR A 304 22.50 -1.51 7.58
C THR A 304 21.54 -2.04 8.64
N ILE A 305 22.01 -2.97 9.46
CA ILE A 305 21.21 -3.63 10.50
C ILE A 305 21.72 -3.18 11.87
N GLY A 306 20.81 -2.76 12.73
CA GLY A 306 21.10 -2.32 14.10
C GLY A 306 21.33 -3.46 15.09
N ALA A 307 22.13 -4.45 14.71
CA ALA A 307 22.49 -5.59 15.55
C ALA A 307 23.94 -6.05 15.27
N GLU A 308 24.54 -6.76 16.24
CA GLU A 308 25.89 -7.32 16.08
C GLU A 308 25.90 -8.36 14.95
N ALA A 309 26.95 -8.37 14.13
CA ALA A 309 27.04 -9.23 12.95
C ALA A 309 26.89 -10.74 13.26
N ARG A 310 27.32 -11.22 14.44
CA ARG A 310 27.12 -12.60 14.88
C ARG A 310 25.67 -12.93 15.21
N GLU A 311 24.93 -11.97 15.76
CA GLU A 311 23.51 -12.14 16.08
C GLU A 311 22.70 -12.17 14.79
N VAL A 312 22.99 -11.25 13.86
CA VAL A 312 22.42 -11.27 12.51
C VAL A 312 22.73 -12.59 11.82
N TYR A 313 23.98 -13.05 11.81
CA TYR A 313 24.32 -14.32 11.17
C TYR A 313 23.58 -15.53 11.76
N LYS A 314 23.41 -15.55 13.09
CA LYS A 314 22.63 -16.61 13.75
C LYS A 314 21.16 -16.59 13.35
N SER A 315 20.56 -15.42 13.15
CA SER A 315 19.17 -15.34 12.68
C SER A 315 19.01 -15.84 11.25
N LEU A 316 20.07 -15.81 10.43
CA LEU A 316 20.03 -16.33 9.06
C LEU A 316 20.00 -17.86 8.97
N HIS A 317 20.35 -18.58 10.05
CA HIS A 317 20.34 -20.04 10.04
C HIS A 317 18.93 -20.60 9.86
N GLY A 318 18.74 -21.49 8.89
CA GLY A 318 17.44 -22.10 8.63
C GLY A 318 16.55 -21.28 7.69
N ILE A 319 16.82 -19.98 7.47
CA ILE A 319 15.96 -19.14 6.62
C ILE A 319 15.90 -19.72 5.21
N LEU A 320 17.04 -20.05 4.60
CA LEU A 320 17.07 -20.58 3.25
C LEU A 320 16.41 -21.98 3.16
N GLU A 321 16.59 -22.83 4.17
CA GLU A 321 15.93 -24.14 4.22
C GLU A 321 14.41 -24.03 4.34
N THR A 322 13.90 -23.09 5.16
CA THR A 322 12.44 -22.85 5.28
C THR A 322 11.83 -22.30 3.99
N LYS A 323 12.66 -21.74 3.11
CA LYS A 323 12.30 -21.21 1.79
C LYS A 323 12.61 -22.23 0.68
N ASN A 324 12.70 -23.52 0.99
CA ASN A 324 12.93 -24.62 0.04
C ASN A 324 14.24 -24.50 -0.78
N LEU A 325 15.26 -23.79 -0.27
CA LEU A 325 16.58 -23.78 -0.88
C LEU A 325 17.48 -24.87 -0.27
N TYR A 326 18.21 -25.56 -1.13
CA TYR A 326 19.32 -26.41 -0.72
C TYR A 326 20.51 -25.53 -0.35
N VAL A 327 20.92 -25.55 0.92
CA VAL A 327 22.07 -24.79 1.41
C VAL A 327 23.37 -25.51 1.05
N PHE A 328 24.16 -24.92 0.16
CA PHE A 328 25.44 -25.47 -0.29
C PHE A 328 26.65 -24.73 0.29
N GLN A 329 26.44 -23.56 0.90
CA GLN A 329 27.47 -22.80 1.62
C GLN A 329 26.90 -22.24 2.92
N ASN A 330 27.60 -22.46 4.03
CA ASN A 330 27.29 -21.92 5.35
C ASN A 330 28.62 -21.82 6.11
N GLU A 331 29.25 -20.66 6.06
CA GLU A 331 30.60 -20.43 6.57
C GLU A 331 30.69 -19.09 7.28
N GLU A 332 31.40 -19.07 8.42
CA GLU A 332 31.76 -17.85 9.13
C GLU A 332 33.27 -17.72 9.28
N MET A 333 33.74 -16.48 9.31
CA MET A 333 35.14 -16.13 9.49
C MET A 333 35.26 -14.90 10.38
N GLU A 334 36.22 -14.96 11.28
CA GLU A 334 36.61 -13.85 12.13
C GLU A 334 38.07 -13.52 11.89
N ARG A 335 38.36 -12.24 11.60
CA ARG A 335 39.74 -11.74 11.46
C ARG A 335 39.89 -10.38 12.14
N GLU A 336 40.93 -10.27 12.96
CA GLU A 336 41.27 -9.08 13.75
C GLU A 336 40.11 -8.62 14.65
N ASN A 337 39.27 -7.71 14.14
CA ASN A 337 38.12 -7.16 14.83
C ASN A 337 36.86 -7.15 13.94
N THR A 338 36.84 -7.98 12.90
CA THR A 338 35.74 -8.05 11.92
C THR A 338 35.20 -9.48 11.85
N PHE A 339 33.87 -9.58 11.90
CA PHE A 339 33.13 -10.80 11.63
C PHE A 339 32.57 -10.76 10.21
N MET A 340 32.65 -11.89 9.52
CA MET A 340 32.04 -12.12 8.21
C MET A 340 31.36 -13.48 8.20
N GLY A 341 30.10 -13.54 7.77
CA GLY A 341 29.35 -14.78 7.60
C GLY A 341 28.69 -14.83 6.23
N VAL A 342 28.66 -16.01 5.62
CA VAL A 342 28.05 -16.25 4.31
C VAL A 342 27.17 -17.49 4.36
N ILE A 343 25.91 -17.35 3.96
CA ILE A 343 24.98 -18.47 3.73
C ILE A 343 24.48 -18.37 2.28
N ALA A 344 24.59 -19.45 1.53
CA ALA A 344 24.08 -19.52 0.16
C ALA A 344 23.24 -20.78 -0.06
N GLY A 345 22.13 -20.60 -0.75
CA GLY A 345 21.19 -21.66 -1.07
C GLY A 345 20.68 -21.55 -2.50
N ILE A 346 20.23 -22.67 -3.04
CA ILE A 346 19.75 -22.80 -4.41
C ILE A 346 18.54 -23.72 -4.50
N ALA A 347 17.62 -23.37 -5.39
CA ALA A 347 16.42 -24.14 -5.66
C ALA A 347 16.09 -24.14 -7.16
N ARG A 348 15.31 -25.12 -7.58
CA ARG A 348 14.83 -25.25 -8.95
C ARG A 348 13.31 -25.15 -8.96
N SER A 349 12.77 -24.43 -9.93
CA SER A 349 11.33 -24.29 -10.13
C SER A 349 10.67 -25.66 -10.33
N THR A 350 9.46 -25.82 -9.78
CA THR A 350 8.62 -27.00 -10.05
C THR A 350 7.81 -26.83 -11.34
N PHE A 351 7.76 -25.64 -11.92
CA PHE A 351 7.00 -25.30 -13.13
C PHE A 351 7.87 -25.21 -14.38
N SER A 352 9.15 -24.90 -14.23
CA SER A 352 10.08 -24.70 -15.34
C SER A 352 11.50 -25.18 -15.00
N GLU A 353 12.42 -24.99 -15.94
CA GLU A 353 13.85 -25.28 -15.75
C GLU A 353 14.60 -24.12 -15.04
N ASN A 354 13.89 -23.07 -14.62
CA ASN A 354 14.45 -21.92 -13.93
C ASN A 354 15.04 -22.31 -12.58
N VAL A 355 16.13 -21.63 -12.24
CA VAL A 355 16.88 -21.83 -11.00
C VAL A 355 16.90 -20.51 -10.25
N LEU A 356 16.75 -20.57 -8.94
CA LEU A 356 16.81 -19.44 -8.03
C LEU A 356 17.91 -19.70 -7.01
N ALA A 357 18.84 -18.77 -6.85
CA ALA A 357 19.87 -18.83 -5.83
C ALA A 357 19.90 -17.55 -5.01
N VAL A 358 20.11 -17.70 -3.70
CA VAL A 358 20.18 -16.59 -2.75
C VAL A 358 21.49 -16.71 -1.98
N THR A 359 22.22 -15.61 -1.87
CA THR A 359 23.41 -15.49 -1.04
C THR A 359 23.21 -14.35 -0.05
N LEU A 360 23.37 -14.67 1.24
CA LEU A 360 23.30 -13.75 2.35
C LEU A 360 24.70 -13.57 2.91
N THR A 361 25.21 -12.34 2.89
CA THR A 361 26.54 -11.99 3.42
C THR A 361 26.40 -10.97 4.54
N VAL A 362 26.88 -11.31 5.72
CA VAL A 362 26.90 -10.40 6.88
C VAL A 362 28.32 -9.99 7.17
N VAL A 363 28.55 -8.70 7.36
CA VAL A 363 29.85 -8.14 7.76
C VAL A 363 29.65 -7.11 8.86
N GLY A 364 30.47 -7.16 9.91
CA GLY A 364 30.48 -6.11 10.91
C GLY A 364 31.71 -6.13 11.79
N THR A 365 31.91 -5.05 12.53
CA THR A 365 32.97 -4.96 13.53
C THR A 365 32.52 -5.68 14.80
N LEU A 366 33.38 -6.49 15.41
CA LEU A 366 33.04 -7.18 16.66
C LEU A 366 32.71 -6.17 17.76
N LYS A 367 31.66 -6.45 18.55
CA LYS A 367 31.14 -5.56 19.60
C LYS A 367 30.54 -4.23 19.11
N ASP A 368 30.42 -4.04 17.79
CA ASP A 368 29.64 -2.95 17.23
C ASP A 368 28.20 -3.44 17.02
N ASN A 369 27.22 -2.64 17.43
CA ASN A 369 25.80 -2.98 17.28
C ASN A 369 25.25 -2.57 15.92
N ILE A 370 26.15 -2.44 14.94
CA ILE A 370 25.82 -2.09 13.57
C ILE A 370 26.56 -3.06 12.66
N SER A 371 25.81 -3.72 11.80
CA SER A 371 26.34 -4.64 10.79
C SER A 371 25.76 -4.32 9.41
N LYS A 372 26.42 -4.87 8.40
CA LYS A 372 26.00 -4.79 7.00
C LYS A 372 25.53 -6.16 6.57
N LEU A 373 24.28 -6.24 6.14
CA LEU A 373 23.71 -7.41 5.50
C LEU A 373 23.61 -7.12 4.00
N ARG A 374 24.27 -7.94 3.18
CA ARG A 374 24.14 -7.93 1.74
C ARG A 374 23.32 -9.14 1.30
N ILE A 375 22.31 -8.87 0.49
CA ILE A 375 21.48 -9.91 -0.15
C ILE A 375 21.81 -9.88 -1.63
N ASP A 376 22.22 -11.03 -2.18
CA ASP A 376 22.36 -11.25 -3.61
C ASP A 376 21.37 -12.35 -4.03
N VAL A 377 20.55 -12.07 -5.04
CA VAL A 377 19.60 -13.03 -5.63
C VAL A 377 19.96 -13.22 -7.10
N PHE A 378 19.99 -14.47 -7.54
CA PHE A 378 20.33 -14.86 -8.91
C PHE A 378 19.24 -15.76 -9.49
N SER A 379 18.87 -15.52 -10.74
CA SER A 379 17.94 -16.39 -11.46
C SER A 379 18.07 -16.23 -12.97
N ASN A 380 17.61 -17.25 -13.70
CA ASN A 380 17.38 -17.15 -15.14
C ASN A 380 16.07 -16.40 -15.47
N ASN A 381 15.21 -16.18 -14.47
CA ASN A 381 13.99 -15.39 -14.59
C ASN A 381 14.18 -14.04 -13.88
N ASN A 382 14.24 -12.95 -14.63
CA ASN A 382 14.42 -11.61 -14.06
C ASN A 382 13.20 -11.15 -13.23
N GLU A 383 12.00 -11.62 -13.57
CA GLU A 383 10.75 -11.16 -12.97
C GLU A 383 10.64 -11.55 -11.49
N ILE A 384 11.30 -12.64 -11.07
CA ILE A 384 11.22 -13.15 -9.69
C ILE A 384 12.26 -12.52 -8.75
N LEU A 385 13.29 -11.84 -9.28
CA LEU A 385 14.46 -11.43 -8.49
C LEU A 385 14.09 -10.46 -7.37
N HIS A 386 13.27 -9.46 -7.67
CA HIS A 386 12.89 -8.45 -6.69
C HIS A 386 12.03 -9.05 -5.58
N SER A 387 11.01 -9.81 -5.96
CA SER A 387 10.05 -10.40 -5.05
C SER A 387 10.72 -11.44 -4.13
N ALA A 388 11.65 -12.24 -4.67
CA ALA A 388 12.44 -13.19 -3.88
C ALA A 388 13.36 -12.49 -2.87
N ALA A 389 13.96 -11.36 -3.25
CA ALA A 389 14.79 -10.56 -2.37
C ALA A 389 13.98 -9.90 -1.23
N SER A 390 12.82 -9.32 -1.57
CA SER A 390 11.93 -8.67 -0.61
C SER A 390 11.39 -9.66 0.42
N ASP A 391 10.92 -10.83 0.00
CA ASP A 391 10.42 -11.87 0.91
C ASP A 391 11.49 -12.35 1.92
N VAL A 392 12.73 -12.54 1.47
CA VAL A 392 13.84 -12.92 2.36
C VAL A 392 14.20 -11.78 3.31
N TYR A 393 14.25 -10.54 2.81
CA TYR A 393 14.58 -9.39 3.65
C TYR A 393 13.52 -9.15 4.75
N GLU A 394 12.24 -9.21 4.41
CA GLU A 394 11.13 -9.09 5.37
C GLU A 394 11.17 -10.22 6.40
N THR A 395 11.47 -11.46 5.98
CA THR A 395 11.64 -12.60 6.91
C THR A 395 12.79 -12.33 7.90
N ILE A 396 13.93 -11.83 7.42
CA ILE A 396 15.09 -11.50 8.27
C ILE A 396 14.76 -10.40 9.28
N LEU A 397 14.07 -9.34 8.85
CA LEU A 397 13.66 -8.25 9.74
C LEU A 397 12.73 -8.75 10.85
N ARG A 398 11.77 -9.61 10.49
CA ARG A 398 10.82 -10.22 11.44
C ARG A 398 11.53 -11.11 12.46
N ASP A 399 12.48 -11.94 12.03
CA ASP A 399 13.24 -12.82 12.93
C ASP A 399 14.17 -12.05 13.87
N LEU A 400 14.60 -10.85 13.48
CA LEU A 400 15.42 -9.96 14.29
C LEU A 400 14.60 -9.03 15.21
N ASP A 401 13.27 -9.07 15.15
CA ASP A 401 12.36 -8.13 15.85
C ASP A 401 12.70 -6.65 15.53
N ILE A 402 13.19 -6.39 14.33
CA ILE A 402 13.52 -5.05 13.85
C ILE A 402 12.32 -4.56 13.04
N VAL A 403 11.49 -3.73 13.66
CA VAL A 403 10.43 -3.00 12.96
C VAL A 403 11.08 -2.10 11.90
N ASP A 404 10.59 -2.20 10.67
CA ASP A 404 11.08 -1.40 9.55
C ASP A 404 10.97 0.09 9.89
N MET A 405 12.11 0.78 9.98
CA MET A 405 12.16 2.23 10.22
C MET A 405 12.03 3.02 8.90
N ASN A 406 11.74 2.36 7.78
CA ASN A 406 11.57 2.98 6.46
C ASN A 406 10.21 2.63 5.80
N GLY A 407 9.14 2.58 6.58
CA GLY A 407 7.78 2.33 6.08
C GLY A 407 6.74 3.26 6.70
N GLU A 408 6.80 4.55 6.37
CA GLU A 408 5.62 5.39 6.12
C GLU A 408 5.49 5.60 4.60
#